data_AF-A0A349UL52-F1
#
_entry.id   AF-A0A349UL52-F1
#
_cell.length_a   1.000
_cell.length_b   1.000
_cell.length_c   1.000
_cell.angle_alpha   90.00
_cell.angle_beta   90.00
_cell.angle_gamma   90.00
#
_symmetry.space_group_name_H-M   'P 1'
#
loop_
_entity.id
_entity.type
_entity.pdbx_description
1 polymer ?
#
loop_
_entity_poly.entity_id
_entity_poly.type
_entity_poly.pdbx_seq_one_letter_code
_entity_poly.pdbx_strand_id
1 'polypeptide(L)'
;MLQRHMPSAFFCAIATALLPVAPALGAEGGPNVGDIGQAVAAILIFLLLLAVLGRWAWKPIVHQLHSREESIARAIDDAQRRDQESQELLKLYRNRLDRAEAEVAEILSTGRKEAAVARDQILQAASDEARKSASAARQEIDQARRDALRDLYETTAELAAEMAETVLQRNLSDDDRRRIVGESLEELRKRGPEA
;
A
#
# COMPACT_ATOMS: atom_id res chain seq x y z
N MET A 1 -12.82 -5.32 43.66
CA MET A 1 -12.63 -6.74 44.06
C MET A 1 -11.90 -6.79 45.40
N LEU A 2 -12.57 -6.38 46.48
CA LEU A 2 -12.06 -6.34 47.84
C LEU A 2 -12.94 -7.28 48.67
N GLN A 3 -12.60 -8.57 48.67
CA GLN A 3 -13.30 -9.56 49.47
C GLN A 3 -12.33 -10.69 49.83
N ARG A 4 -11.22 -10.33 50.50
CA ARG A 4 -10.37 -11.33 51.15
C ARG A 4 -10.88 -11.54 52.56
N HIS A 5 -11.80 -12.49 52.66
CA HIS A 5 -12.29 -13.10 53.89
C HIS A 5 -11.12 -13.47 54.80
N MET A 6 -10.77 -12.59 55.73
CA MET A 6 -10.29 -13.07 57.03
C MET A 6 -11.51 -13.63 57.76
N PRO A 7 -11.39 -14.78 58.44
CA PRO A 7 -12.52 -15.45 59.05
C PRO A 7 -13.10 -14.52 60.11
N SER A 8 -14.28 -13.98 59.83
CA SER A 8 -15.19 -13.36 60.80
C SER A 8 -15.40 -14.25 62.03
N ALA A 9 -15.14 -15.55 61.90
CA ALA A 9 -15.08 -16.49 63.02
C ALA A 9 -14.05 -16.14 64.11
N PHE A 10 -12.92 -15.49 63.79
CA PHE A 10 -11.91 -15.14 64.81
C PHE A 10 -12.29 -13.91 65.64
N PHE A 11 -12.79 -12.88 64.97
CA PHE A 11 -13.28 -11.67 65.65
C PHE A 11 -14.56 -11.99 66.44
N CYS A 12 -15.41 -12.91 65.93
CA CYS A 12 -16.56 -13.42 66.64
C CYS A 12 -16.16 -14.31 67.83
N ALA A 13 -15.15 -15.19 67.71
CA ALA A 13 -14.71 -16.03 68.83
C ALA A 13 -14.15 -15.22 70.01
N ILE A 14 -13.42 -14.13 69.74
CA ILE A 14 -12.91 -13.23 70.80
C ILE A 14 -14.03 -12.41 71.44
N ALA A 15 -15.01 -11.93 70.65
CA ALA A 15 -16.18 -11.23 71.17
C ALA A 15 -17.14 -12.16 71.94
N THR A 16 -17.22 -13.44 71.56
CA THR A 16 -18.09 -14.44 72.23
C THR A 16 -17.44 -15.00 73.50
N ALA A 17 -16.12 -14.91 73.65
CA ALA A 17 -15.44 -15.26 74.90
C ALA A 17 -15.60 -14.20 76.01
N LEU A 18 -16.19 -13.03 75.70
CA LEU A 18 -16.40 -11.95 76.68
C LEU A 18 -17.79 -11.94 77.35
N LEU A 19 -18.68 -12.90 77.08
CA LEU A 19 -19.92 -13.09 77.83
C LEU A 19 -20.28 -14.59 77.85
N PRO A 20 -20.56 -15.25 79.01
CA PRO A 20 -20.82 -14.71 80.35
C PRO A 20 -19.87 -15.26 81.43
N VAL A 21 -19.21 -14.38 82.19
CA VAL A 21 -18.86 -14.67 83.60
C VAL A 21 -19.71 -13.75 84.47
N ALA A 22 -20.99 -14.09 84.53
CA ALA A 22 -21.84 -13.84 85.68
C ALA A 22 -22.45 -15.20 86.01
N PRO A 23 -22.13 -15.74 87.19
CA PRO A 23 -23.03 -15.54 88.31
C PRO A 23 -22.31 -14.91 89.50
N ALA A 24 -23.06 -14.14 90.30
CA ALA A 24 -22.62 -13.41 91.49
C ALA A 24 -22.00 -12.02 91.27
N LEU A 25 -22.77 -11.09 90.70
CA LEU A 25 -22.78 -9.70 91.18
C LEU A 25 -24.09 -9.49 91.95
N GLY A 26 -24.03 -9.91 93.19
CA GLY A 26 -25.04 -9.72 94.21
C GLY A 26 -24.46 -10.23 95.52
N ALA A 27 -24.28 -9.31 96.47
CA ALA A 27 -24.02 -9.53 97.89
C ALA A 27 -22.62 -10.08 98.24
N GLU A 28 -21.75 -9.49 99.07
CA GLU A 28 -21.65 -8.27 99.88
C GLU A 28 -20.14 -8.14 100.23
N GLY A 29 -19.60 -6.93 100.42
CA GLY A 29 -18.55 -6.73 101.43
C GLY A 29 -17.06 -6.78 101.01
N GLY A 30 -16.43 -5.60 101.10
CA GLY A 30 -15.13 -5.37 101.77
C GLY A 30 -13.86 -6.07 101.25
N PRO A 31 -12.67 -5.53 101.59
CA PRO A 31 -11.40 -6.04 101.08
C PRO A 31 -11.05 -7.34 101.81
N ASN A 32 -11.30 -8.50 101.20
CA ASN A 32 -10.92 -9.80 101.76
C ASN A 32 -10.22 -10.69 100.71
N VAL A 33 -9.25 -11.47 101.20
CA VAL A 33 -8.09 -12.09 100.53
C VAL A 33 -8.45 -13.27 99.57
N GLY A 34 -9.57 -13.19 98.84
CA GLY A 34 -9.93 -14.12 97.74
C GLY A 34 -9.57 -13.63 96.33
N ASP A 35 -9.01 -12.42 96.23
CA ASP A 35 -8.83 -11.61 95.02
C ASP A 35 -7.72 -12.14 94.06
N ILE A 36 -6.77 -12.92 94.59
CA ILE A 36 -5.63 -13.46 93.81
C ILE A 36 -6.11 -14.49 92.77
N GLY A 37 -7.16 -15.26 93.06
CA GLY A 37 -7.67 -16.28 92.14
C GLY A 37 -8.29 -15.69 90.88
N GLN A 38 -9.03 -14.59 91.01
CA GLN A 38 -9.64 -13.89 89.86
C GLN A 38 -8.57 -13.16 89.03
N ALA A 39 -7.60 -12.51 89.66
CA ALA A 39 -6.47 -11.90 88.97
C ALA A 39 -5.63 -12.93 88.20
N VAL A 40 -5.35 -14.10 88.80
CA VAL A 40 -4.61 -15.20 88.14
C VAL A 40 -5.40 -15.79 86.98
N ALA A 41 -6.72 -15.97 87.11
CA ALA A 41 -7.57 -16.43 86.02
C ALA A 41 -7.63 -15.44 84.86
N ALA A 42 -7.73 -14.13 85.15
CA ALA A 42 -7.69 -13.07 84.14
C ALA A 42 -6.33 -13.03 83.42
N ILE A 43 -5.22 -13.18 84.15
CA ILE A 43 -3.88 -13.25 83.58
C ILE A 43 -3.70 -14.50 82.70
N LEU A 44 -4.23 -15.66 83.13
CA LEU A 44 -4.21 -16.90 82.34
C LEU A 44 -5.00 -16.77 81.04
N ILE A 45 -6.21 -16.19 81.08
CA ILE A 45 -7.02 -15.92 79.87
C ILE A 45 -6.32 -14.90 78.96
N PHE A 46 -5.71 -13.87 79.51
CA PHE A 46 -4.95 -12.89 78.74
C PHE A 46 -3.74 -13.53 78.05
N LEU A 47 -2.98 -14.38 78.75
CA LEU A 47 -1.86 -15.14 78.19
C LEU A 47 -2.32 -16.15 77.14
N LEU A 48 -3.44 -16.84 77.36
CA LEU A 48 -4.04 -17.75 76.39
C LEU A 48 -4.42 -17.00 75.11
N LEU A 49 -5.08 -15.84 75.25
CA LEU A 49 -5.45 -14.98 74.13
C LEU A 49 -4.21 -14.48 73.37
N LEU A 50 -3.17 -14.05 74.10
CA LEU A 50 -1.92 -13.57 73.51
C LEU A 50 -1.18 -14.69 72.78
N ALA A 51 -1.20 -15.92 73.31
CA ALA A 51 -0.63 -17.09 72.64
C ALA A 51 -1.36 -17.43 71.34
N VAL A 52 -2.70 -17.40 71.35
CA VAL A 52 -3.52 -17.62 70.15
C VAL A 52 -3.27 -16.51 69.11
N LEU A 53 -3.27 -15.25 69.54
CA LEU A 53 -3.09 -14.09 68.67
C LEU A 53 -1.68 -14.03 68.08
N GLY A 54 -0.65 -14.26 68.89
CA GLY A 54 0.75 -14.29 68.44
C GLY A 54 1.01 -15.39 67.41
N ARG A 55 0.40 -16.58 67.61
CA ARG A 55 0.57 -17.72 66.69
C ARG A 55 -0.19 -17.52 65.37
N TRP A 56 -1.38 -16.89 65.39
CA TRP A 56 -2.29 -16.85 64.23
C TRP A 56 -2.36 -15.48 63.52
N ALA A 57 -2.23 -14.34 64.22
CA ALA A 57 -2.35 -13.01 63.62
C ALA A 57 -1.03 -12.50 63.00
N TRP A 58 0.12 -12.97 63.48
CA TRP A 58 1.42 -12.48 63.00
C TRP A 58 1.71 -12.87 61.54
N LYS A 59 1.40 -14.13 61.18
CA LYS A 59 1.57 -14.64 59.81
C LYS A 59 0.80 -13.86 58.73
N PRO A 60 -0.52 -13.60 58.85
CA PRO A 60 -1.27 -12.89 57.82
C PRO A 60 -0.86 -11.41 57.70
N ILE A 61 -0.45 -10.75 58.78
CA ILE A 61 0.02 -9.35 58.73
C ILE A 61 1.30 -9.24 57.90
N VAL A 62 2.31 -10.07 58.22
CA VAL A 62 3.59 -10.08 57.49
C VAL A 62 3.39 -10.49 56.03
N HIS A 63 2.55 -11.48 55.77
CA HIS A 63 2.22 -11.89 54.40
C HIS A 63 1.54 -10.76 53.60
N GLN A 64 0.65 -9.97 54.22
CA GLN A 64 0.00 -8.85 53.55
C GLN A 64 0.97 -7.70 53.25
N LEU A 65 1.95 -7.45 54.13
CA LEU A 65 3.00 -6.47 53.89
C LEU A 65 3.91 -6.89 52.73
N HIS A 66 4.40 -8.14 52.72
CA HIS A 66 5.19 -8.65 51.60
C HIS A 66 4.40 -8.66 50.29
N SER A 67 3.12 -9.03 50.31
CA SER A 67 2.27 -8.95 49.11
C SER A 67 2.14 -7.52 48.58
N ARG A 68 2.06 -6.51 49.47
CA ARG A 68 2.05 -5.10 49.06
C ARG A 68 3.38 -4.67 48.47
N GLU A 69 4.48 -5.01 49.14
CA GLU A 69 5.85 -4.75 48.67
C GLU A 69 6.09 -5.35 47.29
N GLU A 70 5.78 -6.63 47.11
CA GLU A 70 5.90 -7.31 45.81
C GLU A 70 5.00 -6.67 44.75
N SER A 71 3.77 -6.29 45.09
CA SER A 71 2.87 -5.65 44.12
C SER A 71 3.37 -4.29 43.65
N ILE A 72 3.97 -3.50 44.55
CA ILE A 72 4.56 -2.20 44.22
C ILE A 72 5.83 -2.40 43.39
N ALA A 73 6.70 -3.34 43.78
CA ALA A 73 7.90 -3.67 43.02
C ALA A 73 7.56 -4.12 41.59
N ARG A 74 6.58 -5.00 41.43
CA ARG A 74 6.08 -5.44 40.11
C ARG A 74 5.48 -4.29 39.31
N ALA A 75 4.68 -3.42 39.93
CA ALA A 75 4.10 -2.27 39.24
C ALA A 75 5.16 -1.28 38.73
N ILE A 76 6.23 -1.07 39.50
CA ILE A 76 7.36 -0.22 39.09
C ILE A 76 8.14 -0.87 37.95
N ASP A 77 8.44 -2.16 38.05
CA ASP A 77 9.15 -2.92 37.01
C ASP A 77 8.34 -2.97 35.71
N ASP A 78 7.03 -3.20 35.80
CA ASP A 78 6.12 -3.17 34.65
C ASP A 78 6.02 -1.76 34.03
N ALA A 79 6.01 -0.71 34.85
CA ALA A 79 6.02 0.66 34.35
C ALA A 79 7.34 0.98 33.62
N GLN A 80 8.49 0.56 34.16
CA GLN A 80 9.79 0.72 33.51
C GLN A 80 9.88 -0.06 32.20
N ARG A 81 9.43 -1.32 32.18
CA ARG A 81 9.37 -2.13 30.95
C ARG A 81 8.51 -1.48 29.89
N ARG A 82 7.32 -1.01 30.26
CA ARG A 82 6.41 -0.31 29.33
C ARG A 82 6.99 0.98 28.79
N ASP A 83 7.71 1.74 29.62
CA ASP A 83 8.38 2.96 29.17
C ASP A 83 9.50 2.63 28.16
N GLN A 84 10.32 1.61 28.45
CA GLN A 84 11.36 1.13 27.53
C GLN A 84 10.76 0.64 26.20
N GLU A 85 9.74 -0.22 26.24
CA GLU A 85 9.02 -0.71 25.05
C GLU A 85 8.42 0.44 24.25
N SER A 86 7.84 1.45 24.92
CA SER A 86 7.28 2.63 24.26
C SER A 86 8.36 3.44 23.55
N GLN A 87 9.51 3.66 24.20
CA GLN A 87 10.64 4.36 23.60
C GLN A 87 11.23 3.61 22.41
N GLU A 88 11.36 2.28 22.51
CA GLU A 88 11.81 1.43 21.40
C GLU A 88 10.83 1.47 20.22
N LEU A 89 9.53 1.36 20.51
CA LEU A 89 8.49 1.43 19.50
C LEU A 89 8.48 2.81 18.82
N LEU A 90 8.64 3.89 19.57
CA LEU A 90 8.74 5.25 19.02
C LEU A 90 9.95 5.40 18.10
N LYS A 91 11.12 4.85 18.48
CA LYS A 91 12.30 4.83 17.62
C LYS A 91 12.05 4.02 16.34
N LEU A 92 11.41 2.86 16.45
CA LEU A 92 11.04 2.03 15.30
C LEU A 92 10.09 2.78 14.36
N TYR A 93 9.07 3.45 14.89
CA TYR A 93 8.13 4.24 14.09
C TYR A 93 8.82 5.42 13.39
N ARG A 94 9.68 6.16 14.08
CA ARG A 94 10.47 7.24 13.47
C ARG A 94 11.34 6.72 12.34
N ASN A 95 12.10 5.65 12.59
CA ASN A 95 12.91 5.00 11.54
C ASN A 95 12.08 4.51 10.35
N ARG A 96 10.86 4.01 10.59
CA ARG A 96 9.94 3.59 9.51
C ARG A 96 9.41 4.79 8.72
N LEU A 97 9.08 5.90 9.39
CA LEU A 97 8.66 7.14 8.73
C LEU A 97 9.80 7.69 7.86
N ASP A 98 11.01 7.81 8.41
CA ASP A 98 12.17 8.31 7.66
C ASP A 98 12.47 7.43 6.43
N ARG A 99 12.37 6.10 6.57
CA ARG A 99 12.52 5.17 5.44
C ARG A 99 11.40 5.32 4.42
N ALA A 100 10.15 5.47 4.85
CA ALA A 100 9.02 5.66 3.95
C ALA A 100 9.13 6.99 3.19
N GLU A 101 9.58 8.06 3.84
CA GLU A 101 9.85 9.35 3.17
C GLU A 101 10.98 9.22 2.14
N ALA A 102 12.06 8.52 2.48
CA ALA A 102 13.15 8.25 1.54
C ALA A 102 12.70 7.41 0.33
N GLU A 103 11.91 6.36 0.57
CA GLU A 103 11.35 5.50 -0.48
C GLU A 103 10.40 6.28 -1.40
N VAL A 104 9.52 7.13 -0.83
CA VAL A 104 8.66 8.01 -1.62
C VAL A 104 9.47 8.98 -2.47
N ALA A 105 10.52 9.59 -1.91
CA ALA A 105 11.40 10.49 -2.66
C ALA A 105 12.12 9.76 -3.80
N GLU A 106 12.57 8.52 -3.57
CA GLU A 106 13.19 7.67 -4.58
C GLU A 106 12.20 7.31 -5.69
N ILE A 107 10.99 6.84 -5.35
CA ILE A 107 9.92 6.52 -6.31
C ILE A 107 9.59 7.76 -7.16
N LEU A 108 9.49 8.94 -6.55
CA LEU A 108 9.17 10.17 -7.27
C LEU A 108 10.31 10.60 -8.20
N SER A 109 11.56 10.45 -7.76
CA SER A 109 12.75 10.70 -8.59
C SER A 109 12.81 9.75 -9.78
N THR A 110 12.65 8.45 -9.55
CA THR A 110 12.69 7.42 -10.58
C THR A 110 11.53 7.59 -11.56
N GLY A 111 10.31 7.80 -11.07
CA GLY A 111 9.14 8.07 -11.91
C GLY A 111 9.30 9.32 -12.79
N ARG A 112 9.93 10.40 -12.28
CA ARG A 112 10.25 11.58 -13.10
C ARG A 112 11.28 11.28 -14.19
N LYS A 113 12.31 10.49 -13.89
CA LYS A 113 13.33 10.08 -14.87
C LYS A 113 12.72 9.20 -15.95
N GLU A 114 11.92 8.21 -15.56
CA GLU A 114 11.22 7.33 -16.50
C GLU A 114 10.23 8.10 -17.36
N ALA A 115 9.46 9.03 -16.79
CA ALA A 115 8.55 9.89 -17.54
C ALA A 115 9.29 10.77 -18.55
N ALA A 116 10.46 11.31 -18.20
CA ALA A 116 11.28 12.09 -19.12
C ALA A 116 11.80 11.23 -20.28
N VAL A 117 12.31 10.03 -19.98
CA VAL A 117 12.78 9.08 -21.01
C VAL A 117 11.63 8.66 -21.92
N ALA A 118 10.47 8.31 -21.36
CA ALA A 118 9.30 7.92 -22.14
C ALA A 118 8.81 9.08 -23.04
N ARG A 119 8.79 10.31 -22.51
CA ARG A 119 8.47 11.51 -23.30
C ARG A 119 9.42 11.65 -24.49
N ASP A 120 10.72 11.55 -24.26
CA ASP A 120 11.70 11.74 -25.32
C ASP A 120 11.63 10.62 -26.37
N GLN A 121 11.40 9.38 -25.95
CA GLN A 121 11.15 8.24 -26.85
C GLN A 121 9.89 8.45 -27.70
N ILE A 122 8.79 8.91 -27.10
CA ILE A 122 7.54 9.20 -27.83
C ILE A 122 7.77 10.32 -28.85
N LEU A 123 8.48 11.39 -28.46
CA LEU A 123 8.78 12.50 -29.38
C LEU A 123 9.69 12.07 -30.54
N GLN A 124 10.69 11.23 -30.27
CA GLN A 124 11.55 10.65 -31.31
C GLN A 124 10.74 9.77 -32.25
N ALA A 125 9.96 8.82 -31.72
CA ALA A 125 9.13 7.93 -32.53
C ALA A 125 8.11 8.71 -33.38
N ALA A 126 7.46 9.72 -32.80
CA ALA A 126 6.52 10.58 -33.53
C ALA A 126 7.22 11.38 -34.63
N SER A 127 8.43 11.90 -34.37
CA SER A 127 9.22 12.64 -35.36
C SER A 127 9.67 11.74 -36.51
N ASP A 128 10.10 10.52 -36.20
CA ASP A 128 10.51 9.54 -37.21
C ASP A 128 9.33 9.08 -38.06
N GLU A 129 8.17 8.84 -37.44
CA GLU A 129 6.94 8.48 -38.16
C GLU A 129 6.46 9.62 -39.06
N ALA A 130 6.50 10.87 -38.56
CA ALA A 130 6.18 12.05 -39.36
C ALA A 130 7.13 12.18 -40.57
N ARG A 131 8.43 11.93 -40.40
CA ARG A 131 9.40 11.93 -41.50
C ARG A 131 9.12 10.82 -42.52
N LYS A 132 8.81 9.60 -42.07
CA LYS A 132 8.45 8.49 -42.94
C LYS A 132 7.18 8.79 -43.73
N SER A 133 6.13 9.27 -43.06
CA SER A 133 4.88 9.66 -43.70
C SER A 133 5.10 10.77 -44.74
N ALA A 134 5.87 11.81 -44.41
CA ALA A 134 6.20 12.88 -45.35
C ALA A 134 7.00 12.38 -46.55
N SER A 135 7.94 11.44 -46.35
CA SER A 135 8.69 10.81 -47.43
C SER A 135 7.80 9.96 -48.33
N ALA A 136 6.90 9.16 -47.75
CA ALA A 136 5.96 8.33 -48.49
C ALA A 136 5.01 9.20 -49.33
N ALA A 137 4.43 10.24 -48.73
CA ALA A 137 3.57 11.20 -49.42
C ALA A 137 4.30 11.89 -50.60
N ARG A 138 5.58 12.24 -50.45
CA ARG A 138 6.38 12.79 -51.56
C ARG A 138 6.56 11.78 -52.69
N GLN A 139 6.86 10.52 -52.36
CA GLN A 139 7.00 9.47 -53.36
C GLN A 139 5.69 9.20 -54.11
N GLU A 140 4.57 9.19 -53.38
CA GLU A 140 3.22 9.07 -53.97
C GLU A 140 2.89 10.25 -54.88
N ILE A 141 3.19 11.49 -54.47
CA ILE A 141 3.01 12.69 -55.30
C ILE A 141 3.86 12.60 -56.57
N ASP A 142 5.12 12.19 -56.46
CA ASP A 142 6.01 12.05 -57.62
C ASP A 142 5.53 10.96 -58.57
N GLN A 143 4.98 9.86 -58.05
CA GLN A 143 4.39 8.80 -58.86
C GLN A 143 3.11 9.27 -59.55
N ALA A 144 2.18 9.87 -58.82
CA ALA A 144 0.95 10.44 -59.36
C ALA A 144 1.24 11.51 -60.43
N ARG A 145 2.31 12.31 -60.25
CA ARG A 145 2.77 13.28 -61.25
C ARG A 145 3.24 12.60 -62.54
N ARG A 146 4.02 11.52 -62.43
CA ARG A 146 4.49 10.76 -63.60
C ARG A 146 3.32 10.12 -64.34
N ASP A 147 2.37 9.58 -63.60
CA ASP A 147 1.17 8.98 -64.17
C ASP A 147 0.30 10.03 -64.87
N ALA A 148 0.03 11.17 -64.22
CA ALA A 148 -0.70 12.28 -64.85
C ALA A 148 -0.01 12.84 -66.11
N LEU A 149 1.32 12.90 -66.14
CA LEU A 149 2.06 13.31 -67.33
C LEU A 149 1.92 12.29 -68.47
N ARG A 150 1.96 10.99 -68.17
CA ARG A 150 1.75 9.92 -69.15
C ARG A 150 0.36 10.02 -69.77
N ASP A 151 -0.67 10.14 -68.93
CA ASP A 151 -2.06 10.27 -69.37
C ASP A 151 -2.24 11.53 -70.24
N LEU A 152 -1.59 12.64 -69.88
CA LEU A 152 -1.59 13.87 -70.68
C LEU A 152 -0.96 13.64 -72.06
N TYR A 153 0.19 12.95 -72.13
CA TYR A 153 0.85 12.65 -73.40
C TYR A 153 0.01 11.72 -74.29
N GLU A 154 -0.61 10.69 -73.71
CA GLU A 154 -1.52 9.79 -74.44
C GLU A 154 -2.72 10.56 -75.01
N THR A 155 -3.39 11.35 -74.16
CA THR A 155 -4.55 12.17 -74.59
C THR A 155 -4.16 13.18 -75.68
N THR A 156 -2.98 13.79 -75.57
CA THR A 156 -2.49 14.76 -76.56
C THR A 156 -2.12 14.08 -77.88
N ALA A 157 -1.54 12.87 -77.82
CA ALA A 157 -1.21 12.09 -79.01
C ALA A 157 -2.47 11.63 -79.76
N GLU A 158 -3.51 11.20 -79.04
CA GLU A 158 -4.81 10.88 -79.63
C GLU A 158 -5.44 12.11 -80.29
N LEU A 159 -5.48 13.26 -79.60
CA LEU A 159 -6.03 14.49 -80.17
C LEU A 159 -5.24 14.97 -81.40
N ALA A 160 -3.91 14.87 -81.37
CA ALA A 160 -3.07 15.22 -82.52
C ALA A 160 -3.30 14.28 -83.71
N ALA A 161 -3.50 12.98 -83.47
CA ALA A 161 -3.83 12.00 -84.50
C ALA A 161 -5.21 12.29 -85.12
N GLU A 162 -6.23 12.60 -84.30
CA GLU A 162 -7.57 12.97 -84.77
C GLU A 162 -7.55 14.25 -85.62
N MET A 163 -6.77 15.26 -85.21
CA MET A 163 -6.56 16.47 -86.00
C MET A 163 -5.84 16.19 -87.32
N ALA A 164 -4.78 15.36 -87.29
CA ALA A 164 -4.05 14.98 -88.50
C ALA A 164 -4.95 14.21 -89.48
N GLU A 165 -5.79 13.29 -89.00
CA GLU A 165 -6.79 12.59 -89.80
C GLU A 165 -7.76 13.59 -90.46
N THR A 166 -8.30 14.52 -89.67
CA THR A 166 -9.24 15.54 -90.17
C THR A 166 -8.61 16.45 -91.24
N VAL A 167 -7.36 16.87 -91.05
CA VAL A 167 -6.63 17.71 -92.01
C VAL A 167 -6.28 16.93 -93.27
N LEU A 168 -5.87 15.67 -93.13
CA LEU A 168 -5.54 14.79 -94.25
C LEU A 168 -6.78 14.50 -95.09
N GLN A 169 -7.91 14.15 -94.48
CA GLN A 169 -9.19 13.97 -95.18
C GLN A 169 -9.63 15.21 -95.98
N ARG A 170 -9.35 16.42 -95.47
CA ARG A 170 -9.69 17.69 -96.13
C ARG A 170 -8.76 18.06 -97.30
N ASN A 171 -7.49 17.66 -97.26
CA ASN A 171 -6.49 18.09 -98.25
C ASN A 171 -6.09 16.99 -99.27
N LEU A 172 -6.57 15.75 -99.11
CA LEU A 172 -6.18 14.66 -100.01
C LEU A 172 -6.87 14.74 -101.38
N SER A 173 -6.10 15.05 -102.42
CA SER A 173 -6.57 15.01 -103.81
C SER A 173 -6.72 13.55 -104.32
N ASP A 174 -7.50 13.35 -105.38
CA ASP A 174 -7.65 12.03 -106.03
C ASP A 174 -6.33 11.50 -106.61
N ASP A 175 -5.40 12.40 -106.94
CA ASP A 175 -4.09 12.07 -107.51
C ASP A 175 -3.10 11.59 -106.43
N ASP A 176 -3.10 12.25 -105.25
CA ASP A 176 -2.34 11.79 -104.08
C ASP A 176 -2.81 10.41 -103.61
N ARG A 177 -4.12 10.14 -103.69
CA ARG A 177 -4.71 8.85 -103.36
C ARG A 177 -4.17 7.72 -104.26
N ARG A 178 -4.02 7.96 -105.56
CA ARG A 178 -3.42 7.00 -106.52
C ARG A 178 -1.92 6.82 -106.30
N ARG A 179 -1.19 7.91 -106.02
CA ARG A 179 0.25 7.87 -105.75
C ARG A 179 0.60 7.06 -104.50
N ILE A 180 -0.13 7.28 -103.39
CA ILE A 180 0.08 6.54 -102.13
C ILE A 180 -0.20 5.03 -102.31
N VAL A 181 -1.24 4.67 -103.08
CA VAL A 181 -1.52 3.26 -103.40
C VAL A 181 -0.38 2.66 -104.23
N GLY A 182 0.13 3.40 -105.22
CA GLY A 182 1.29 2.97 -106.03
C GLY A 182 2.54 2.73 -105.18
N GLU A 183 2.91 3.69 -104.32
CA GLU A 183 4.06 3.58 -103.41
C GLU A 183 3.90 2.42 -102.41
N SER A 184 2.69 2.22 -101.86
CA SER A 184 2.41 1.10 -100.93
C SER A 184 2.54 -0.27 -101.61
N LEU A 185 2.05 -0.40 -102.85
CA LEU A 185 2.20 -1.61 -103.64
C LEU A 185 3.67 -1.88 -104.01
N GLU A 186 4.44 -0.82 -104.24
CA GLU A 186 5.87 -0.91 -104.52
C GLU A 186 6.68 -1.29 -103.28
N GLU A 187 6.37 -0.75 -102.10
CA GLU A 187 7.03 -1.13 -100.84
C GLU A 187 6.66 -2.57 -100.43
N LEU A 188 5.40 -2.99 -100.63
CA LEU A 188 4.99 -4.39 -100.45
C LEU A 188 5.68 -5.33 -101.43
N ARG A 189 5.90 -4.91 -102.69
CA ARG A 189 6.71 -5.66 -103.65
C ARG A 189 8.18 -5.74 -103.21
N LYS A 190 8.69 -4.72 -102.52
CA LYS A 190 10.07 -4.63 -102.03
C LYS A 190 10.31 -5.39 -100.72
N ARG A 191 9.27 -5.58 -99.90
CA ARG A 191 9.27 -6.39 -98.66
C ARG A 191 8.65 -7.79 -98.83
N GLY A 192 8.02 -8.06 -99.96
CA GLY A 192 7.51 -9.37 -100.36
C GLY A 192 8.64 -10.36 -100.64
N PRO A 193 8.42 -11.66 -100.40
CA PRO A 193 9.39 -12.59 -99.86
C PRO A 193 10.50 -12.97 -100.86
N GLU A 194 11.74 -13.04 -100.37
CA GLU A 194 12.61 -14.11 -100.83
C GLU A 194 12.11 -15.42 -100.19
N ALA A 195 11.38 -16.20 -101.00
CA ALA A 195 10.88 -17.57 -100.81
C ALA A 195 9.74 -17.81 -99.79
#